data_AF-A0ABD1WAF0-F1
#
_entry.id   AF-A0ABD1WAF0-F1
#
_cell.length_a   1.000
_cell.length_b   1.000
_cell.length_c   1.000
_cell.angle_alpha   90.00
_cell.angle_beta   90.00
_cell.angle_gamma   90.00
#
_symmetry.space_group_name_H-M   'P 1'
#
loop_
_entity.id
_entity.type
_entity.pdbx_description
1 polymer ?
#
loop_
_entity_poly.entity_id
_entity_poly.type
_entity_poly.pdbx_seq_one_letter_code
_entity_poly.pdbx_strand_id
1 'polypeptide(L)'
;MNELYTQLLSESKTQTIVVQRFGAPRTVVTANPNNVEYILKKNFENFPKGKPFTDLLGDFLGVGIFNVDGEKWSLQRKLASHEFSVKSLREFVVKILEDEVKNRLLPVLENAVENNIILDMQEVLRRFAFDTICEVSLDTNPSYLDLSSPVPPLVEAFDNASKFSAMRGVEPISAI
;
A
#
# COMPACT_ATOMS: atom_id res chain seq x y z
N MET A 1 -17.49 -6.60 3.33
CA MET A 1 -16.64 -7.70 3.88
C MET A 1 -15.90 -7.26 5.14
N ASN A 2 -15.35 -6.03 5.20
CA ASN A 2 -14.61 -5.54 6.37
C ASN A 2 -15.45 -5.40 7.65
N GLU A 3 -16.71 -4.93 7.56
CA GLU A 3 -17.58 -4.77 8.74
C GLU A 3 -17.90 -6.11 9.44
N LEU A 4 -18.04 -7.19 8.66
CA LEU A 4 -18.31 -8.52 9.19
C LEU A 4 -17.16 -9.03 10.08
N TYR A 5 -15.91 -8.88 9.64
CA TYR A 5 -14.77 -9.30 10.45
C TYR A 5 -14.61 -8.46 11.70
N THR A 6 -14.78 -7.14 11.60
CA THR A 6 -14.74 -6.24 12.75
C THR A 6 -15.78 -6.64 13.79
N GLN A 7 -17.02 -6.92 13.37
CA GLN A 7 -18.07 -7.36 14.27
C GLN A 7 -17.71 -8.71 14.94
N LEU A 8 -17.35 -9.73 14.17
CA LEU A 8 -17.00 -11.05 14.70
C LEU A 8 -15.81 -11.01 15.67
N LEU A 9 -14.82 -10.16 15.40
CA LEU A 9 -13.68 -9.93 16.30
C LEU A 9 -14.10 -9.21 17.58
N SER A 10 -15.03 -8.24 17.50
CA SER A 10 -15.54 -7.52 18.67
C SER A 10 -16.36 -8.40 19.61
N GLU A 11 -17.07 -9.40 19.07
CA GLU A 11 -17.84 -10.38 19.83
C GLU A 11 -16.95 -11.49 20.42
N SER A 12 -15.77 -11.73 19.85
CA SER A 12 -14.82 -12.73 20.34
C SER A 12 -14.08 -12.25 21.59
N LYS A 13 -14.22 -12.99 22.69
CA LYS A 13 -13.47 -12.74 23.94
C LYS A 13 -11.95 -12.72 23.77
N THR A 14 -11.44 -13.48 22.81
CA THR A 14 -9.99 -13.55 22.54
C THR A 14 -9.55 -12.56 21.46
N GLN A 15 -10.49 -11.82 20.87
CA GLN A 15 -10.29 -10.99 19.68
C GLN A 15 -9.63 -11.78 18.53
N THR A 16 -9.90 -13.08 18.47
CA THR A 16 -9.40 -14.00 17.45
C THR A 16 -10.55 -14.87 16.99
N ILE A 17 -10.65 -15.06 15.68
CA ILE A 17 -11.67 -15.89 15.04
C ILE A 17 -11.05 -16.80 13.99
N VAL A 18 -11.73 -17.90 13.71
CA VAL A 18 -11.37 -18.83 12.64
C VAL A 18 -12.46 -18.74 11.57
N VAL A 19 -12.07 -18.41 10.36
CA VAL A 19 -12.96 -18.27 9.21
C VAL A 19 -12.73 -19.49 8.31
N GLN A 20 -13.76 -20.32 8.19
CA GLN A 20 -13.79 -21.44 7.26
C GLN A 20 -14.84 -21.15 6.18
N ARG A 21 -14.37 -20.98 4.95
CA ARG A 21 -15.21 -20.77 3.77
C ARG A 21 -15.06 -22.00 2.88
N PHE A 22 -16.17 -22.48 2.32
CA PHE A 22 -16.14 -23.61 1.39
C PHE A 22 -15.25 -23.26 0.18
N GLY A 23 -14.32 -24.16 -0.16
CA GLY A 23 -13.34 -23.94 -1.25
C GLY A 23 -12.16 -23.01 -0.93
N ALA A 24 -12.09 -22.45 0.28
CA ALA A 24 -10.99 -21.57 0.68
C ALA A 24 -10.16 -22.17 1.83
N PRO A 25 -8.86 -21.84 1.92
CA PRO A 25 -8.04 -22.23 3.06
C PRO A 25 -8.60 -21.70 4.37
N ARG A 26 -8.48 -22.50 5.44
CA ARG A 26 -8.78 -22.07 6.80
C ARG A 26 -7.97 -20.82 7.12
N THR A 27 -8.67 -19.72 7.41
CA THR A 27 -8.02 -18.43 7.74
C THR A 27 -8.24 -18.13 9.22
N VAL A 28 -7.17 -17.72 9.91
CA VAL A 28 -7.25 -17.19 11.28
C VAL A 28 -7.14 -15.68 11.19
N VAL A 29 -8.08 -14.96 11.81
CA VAL A 29 -8.07 -13.50 11.87
C VAL A 29 -7.97 -13.09 13.34
N THR A 30 -7.04 -12.19 13.65
CA THR A 30 -6.79 -11.76 15.03
C THR A 30 -6.64 -10.24 15.09
N ALA A 31 -7.34 -9.62 16.05
CA ALA A 31 -7.12 -8.25 16.52
C ALA A 31 -6.46 -8.22 17.92
N ASN A 32 -6.11 -9.39 18.47
CA ASN A 32 -5.41 -9.49 19.75
C ASN A 32 -3.97 -8.97 19.63
N PRO A 33 -3.56 -7.94 20.41
CA PRO A 33 -2.24 -7.33 20.28
C PRO A 33 -1.09 -8.31 20.61
N ASN A 34 -1.31 -9.27 21.50
CA ASN A 34 -0.29 -10.27 21.84
C ASN A 34 -0.02 -11.21 20.65
N ASN A 35 -1.08 -11.60 19.92
CA ASN A 35 -0.93 -12.40 18.71
C ASN A 35 -0.27 -11.60 17.59
N VAL A 36 -0.64 -10.32 17.44
CA VAL A 36 -0.02 -9.42 16.45
C VAL A 36 1.47 -9.24 16.73
N GLU A 37 1.87 -8.99 17.98
CA GLU A 37 3.28 -8.91 18.36
C GLU A 37 3.99 -10.25 18.14
N TYR A 38 3.34 -11.37 18.47
CA TYR A 38 3.94 -12.68 18.28
C TYR A 38 4.25 -12.96 16.80
N ILE A 39 3.28 -12.69 15.93
CA ILE A 39 3.38 -12.91 14.47
C ILE A 39 4.38 -11.93 13.84
N LEU A 40 4.30 -10.64 14.15
CA LEU A 40 5.07 -9.61 13.45
C LEU A 40 6.45 -9.34 14.04
N LYS A 41 6.75 -9.86 15.25
CA LYS A 41 8.00 -9.56 15.97
C LYS A 41 8.65 -10.77 16.62
N LYS A 42 7.93 -11.53 17.46
CA LYS A 42 8.57 -12.59 18.28
C LYS A 42 8.90 -13.87 17.50
N ASN A 43 8.06 -14.23 16.54
CA ASN A 43 8.22 -15.46 15.75
C ASN A 43 7.99 -15.21 14.25
N PHE A 44 8.49 -14.08 13.75
CA PHE A 44 8.24 -13.58 12.40
C PHE A 44 8.60 -14.59 11.29
N GLU A 45 9.71 -15.30 11.44
CA GLU A 45 10.19 -16.28 10.46
C GLU A 45 9.21 -17.44 10.23
N ASN A 46 8.36 -17.73 11.22
CA ASN A 46 7.36 -18.79 11.13
C ASN A 46 6.03 -18.33 10.48
N PHE A 47 5.93 -17.07 10.06
CA PHE A 47 4.75 -16.50 9.39
C PHE A 47 5.14 -15.85 8.05
N PRO A 48 5.66 -16.60 7.07
CA PRO A 48 5.90 -16.07 5.73
C PRO A 48 4.58 -15.68 5.06
N LYS A 49 4.63 -14.71 4.14
CA LYS A 49 3.47 -14.40 3.27
C LYS A 49 3.12 -15.60 2.41
N GLY A 50 4.14 -16.34 1.99
CA GLY A 50 4.02 -17.62 1.31
C GLY A 50 3.75 -17.49 -0.18
N LYS A 51 3.91 -18.61 -0.87
CA LYS A 51 3.78 -18.70 -2.33
C LYS A 51 2.49 -18.12 -2.90
N PRO A 52 1.29 -18.33 -2.31
CA PRO A 52 0.06 -17.73 -2.84
C PRO A 52 0.11 -16.20 -2.91
N PHE A 53 0.72 -15.55 -1.91
CA PHE A 53 0.88 -14.09 -1.91
C PHE A 53 1.94 -13.64 -2.92
N THR A 54 3.07 -14.36 -2.95
CA THR A 54 4.16 -14.06 -3.89
C THR A 54 3.75 -14.18 -5.35
N ASP A 55 2.99 -15.22 -5.70
CA ASP A 55 2.49 -15.44 -7.05
C ASP A 55 1.44 -14.39 -7.43
N LEU A 56 0.56 -14.03 -6.49
CA LEU A 56 -0.52 -13.06 -6.71
C LEU A 56 0.01 -11.69 -7.13
N LEU A 57 1.01 -11.19 -6.39
CA LEU A 57 1.60 -9.87 -6.61
C LEU A 57 2.87 -9.93 -7.47
N GLY A 58 3.31 -11.11 -7.89
CA GLY A 58 4.58 -11.32 -8.60
C GLY A 58 4.67 -10.55 -9.91
N ASP A 59 3.60 -10.50 -10.72
CA ASP A 59 3.61 -9.76 -11.99
C ASP A 59 3.73 -8.24 -11.79
N PHE A 60 3.32 -7.73 -10.63
CA PHE A 60 3.29 -6.29 -10.34
C PHE A 60 4.49 -5.84 -9.50
N LEU A 61 4.73 -6.51 -8.36
CA LEU A 61 5.78 -6.16 -7.40
C LEU A 61 7.07 -6.98 -7.59
N GLY A 62 7.06 -7.95 -8.51
CA GLY A 62 8.22 -8.78 -8.81
C GLY A 62 8.74 -9.52 -7.58
N VAL A 63 10.06 -9.54 -7.47
CA VAL A 63 10.81 -10.13 -6.35
C VAL A 63 11.28 -9.03 -5.37
N GLY A 64 10.47 -7.97 -5.26
CA GLY A 64 10.74 -6.81 -4.42
C GLY A 64 10.41 -7.04 -2.94
N ILE A 65 10.82 -6.08 -2.11
CA ILE A 65 10.76 -6.14 -0.65
C ILE A 65 9.37 -6.41 -0.08
N PHE A 66 8.32 -6.02 -0.80
CA PHE A 66 6.94 -6.26 -0.39
C PHE A 66 6.47 -7.70 -0.64
N ASN A 67 7.12 -8.42 -1.57
CA ASN A 67 6.64 -9.70 -2.07
C ASN A 67 7.47 -10.92 -1.61
N VAL A 68 8.76 -10.73 -1.35
CA VAL A 68 9.65 -11.82 -0.89
C VAL A 68 9.52 -12.10 0.61
N ASP A 69 9.99 -13.29 1.01
CA ASP A 69 10.10 -13.74 2.40
C ASP A 69 11.55 -14.17 2.74
N GLY A 70 11.81 -14.46 4.02
CA GLY A 70 13.06 -15.04 4.51
C GLY A 70 14.29 -14.14 4.34
N GLU A 71 15.44 -14.74 4.04
CA GLU A 71 16.72 -14.02 3.91
C GLU A 71 16.70 -12.92 2.84
N LYS A 72 16.03 -13.17 1.71
CA LYS A 72 15.89 -12.18 0.62
C LYS A 72 15.16 -10.94 1.12
N TRP A 73 14.06 -11.13 1.84
CA TRP A 73 13.33 -10.04 2.48
C TRP A 73 14.19 -9.31 3.50
N SER A 74 14.87 -10.05 4.38
CA SER A 74 15.73 -9.47 5.42
C SER A 74 16.84 -8.60 4.82
N LEU A 75 17.50 -9.08 3.76
CA LEU A 75 18.54 -8.33 3.05
C LEU A 75 17.98 -7.06 2.40
N GLN A 76 16.89 -7.17 1.63
CA GLN A 76 16.26 -6.01 0.99
C GLN A 76 15.75 -4.99 2.02
N ARG A 77 15.17 -5.46 3.14
CA ARG A 77 14.70 -4.61 4.23
C ARG A 77 15.85 -3.89 4.93
N LYS A 78 16.96 -4.58 5.18
CA LYS A 78 18.15 -3.96 5.77
C LYS A 78 18.71 -2.86 4.87
N LEU A 79 18.80 -3.10 3.56
CA LEU A 79 19.24 -2.11 2.58
C LEU A 79 18.30 -0.91 2.54
N ALA A 80 16.99 -1.13 2.37
CA ALA A 80 16.01 -0.06 2.32
C ALA A 80 15.98 0.76 3.63
N SER A 81 15.98 0.10 4.79
CA SER A 81 16.01 0.80 6.09
C SER A 81 17.27 1.62 6.28
N HIS A 82 18.41 1.17 5.75
CA HIS A 82 19.64 1.97 5.77
C HIS A 82 19.46 3.25 4.98
N GLU A 83 19.04 3.17 3.70
CA GLU A 83 18.80 4.34 2.84
C GLU A 83 17.86 5.36 3.50
N PHE A 84 16.71 4.91 4.03
CA PHE A 84 15.76 5.81 4.70
C PHE A 84 16.20 6.31 6.08
N SER A 85 17.24 5.72 6.68
CA SER A 85 17.82 6.22 7.94
C SER A 85 18.89 7.28 7.72
N VAL A 86 19.40 7.41 6.49
CA VAL A 86 20.40 8.42 6.16
C VAL A 86 19.75 9.80 6.26
N LYS A 87 20.31 10.65 7.13
CA LYS A 87 19.80 12.00 7.39
C LYS A 87 19.61 12.81 6.10
N SER A 88 20.55 12.72 5.16
CA SER A 88 20.47 13.42 3.87
C SER A 88 19.28 12.98 3.03
N LEU A 89 18.97 11.68 2.99
CA LEU A 89 17.80 11.18 2.26
C LEU A 89 16.51 11.66 2.93
N ARG A 90 16.44 11.65 4.26
CA ARG A 90 15.30 12.19 4.99
C ARG A 90 15.09 13.68 4.72
N GLU A 91 16.16 14.48 4.75
CA GLU A 91 16.10 15.92 4.44
C GLU A 91 15.67 16.15 2.99
N PHE A 92 16.15 15.32 2.05
CA PHE A 92 15.72 15.33 0.66
C PHE A 92 14.23 15.05 0.50
N VAL A 93 13.70 13.99 1.14
CA VAL A 93 12.26 13.67 1.11
C VAL A 93 11.41 14.79 1.70
N VAL A 94 11.83 15.39 2.82
CA VAL A 94 11.13 16.52 3.42
C VAL A 94 11.11 17.72 2.47
N LYS A 95 12.24 18.01 1.81
CA LYS A 95 12.32 19.09 0.84
C LYS A 95 11.37 18.87 -0.35
N ILE A 96 11.36 17.67 -0.94
CA ILE A 96 10.42 17.32 -2.01
C ILE A 96 8.98 17.54 -1.55
N LEU A 97 8.62 17.04 -0.36
CA LEU A 97 7.28 17.22 0.19
C LEU A 97 6.91 18.70 0.37
N GLU A 98 7.82 19.51 0.91
CA GLU A 98 7.59 20.94 1.04
C GLU A 98 7.38 21.63 -0.30
N ASP A 99 8.19 21.27 -1.31
CA ASP A 99 8.11 21.84 -2.66
C ASP A 99 6.82 21.41 -3.36
N GLU A 100 6.42 20.14 -3.28
CA GLU A 100 5.16 19.63 -3.83
C GLU A 100 3.94 20.27 -3.15
N VAL A 101 3.97 20.45 -1.83
CA VAL A 101 2.88 21.11 -1.11
C VAL A 101 2.76 22.57 -1.51
N LYS A 102 3.87 23.32 -1.46
CA LYS A 102 3.87 24.76 -1.73
C LYS A 102 3.51 25.08 -3.17
N ASN A 103 4.04 24.32 -4.12
CA ASN A 103 3.94 24.67 -5.54
C ASN A 103 2.79 23.95 -6.27
N ARG A 104 2.16 22.94 -5.67
CA ARG A 104 1.12 22.14 -6.35
C ARG A 104 -0.13 21.97 -5.52
N LEU A 105 -0.03 21.42 -4.31
CA LEU A 105 -1.21 21.16 -3.49
C LEU A 105 -1.90 22.46 -3.04
N LEU A 106 -1.15 23.41 -2.50
CA LEU A 106 -1.72 24.70 -2.06
C LEU A 106 -2.40 25.44 -3.21
N PRO A 107 -1.79 25.61 -4.41
CA PRO A 107 -2.48 26.22 -5.54
C PRO A 107 -3.79 25.53 -5.95
N VAL A 108 -3.86 24.19 -5.91
CA VAL A 108 -5.11 23.46 -6.22
C VAL A 108 -6.20 23.79 -5.19
N LEU A 109 -5.84 23.85 -3.91
CA LEU A 109 -6.77 24.18 -2.83
C LEU A 109 -7.22 25.65 -2.89
N GLU A 110 -6.29 26.58 -3.13
CA GLU A 110 -6.56 28.01 -3.28
C GLU A 110 -7.49 28.27 -4.46
N ASN A 111 -7.20 27.70 -5.64
CA ASN A 111 -8.05 27.81 -6.81
C ASN A 111 -9.46 27.26 -6.55
N ALA A 112 -9.58 26.17 -5.78
CA ALA A 112 -10.88 25.63 -5.42
C ALA A 112 -11.67 26.56 -4.49
N VAL A 113 -11.01 27.23 -3.54
CA VAL A 113 -11.63 28.25 -2.69
C VAL A 113 -12.10 29.44 -3.53
N GLU A 114 -11.23 29.97 -4.39
CA GLU A 114 -11.52 31.15 -5.23
C GLU A 114 -12.70 30.92 -6.18
N ASN A 115 -12.80 29.72 -6.75
CA ASN A 115 -13.82 29.37 -7.75
C ASN A 115 -15.00 28.58 -7.16
N ASN A 116 -15.04 28.40 -5.84
CA ASN A 116 -16.05 27.60 -5.13
C ASN A 116 -16.23 26.18 -5.72
N ILE A 117 -15.11 25.52 -6.03
CA ILE A 117 -15.06 24.17 -6.58
C ILE A 117 -15.09 23.15 -5.44
N ILE A 118 -15.97 22.16 -5.55
CA ILE A 118 -15.99 21.01 -4.64
C ILE A 118 -14.90 20.04 -5.08
N LEU A 119 -13.94 19.78 -4.20
CA LEU A 119 -12.87 18.81 -4.43
C LEU A 119 -13.19 17.47 -3.77
N ASP A 120 -12.91 16.39 -4.49
CA ASP A 120 -12.76 15.07 -3.88
C ASP A 120 -11.37 14.94 -3.27
N MET A 121 -11.29 15.04 -1.94
CA MET A 121 -10.02 14.96 -1.22
C MET A 121 -9.35 13.59 -1.34
N GLN A 122 -10.09 12.51 -1.58
CA GLN A 122 -9.48 11.20 -1.80
C GLN A 122 -8.69 11.21 -3.11
N GLU A 123 -9.26 11.78 -4.17
CA GLU A 123 -8.59 11.88 -5.47
C GLU A 123 -7.40 12.84 -5.43
N VAL A 124 -7.56 14.01 -4.81
CA VAL A 124 -6.48 15.00 -4.65
C VAL A 124 -5.30 14.41 -3.89
N LEU A 125 -5.54 13.77 -2.74
CA LEU A 125 -4.47 13.18 -1.93
C LEU A 125 -3.83 11.96 -2.61
N ARG A 126 -4.60 11.17 -3.37
CA ARG A 126 -4.06 10.06 -4.16
C ARG A 126 -3.09 10.56 -5.23
N ARG A 127 -3.46 11.60 -5.98
CA ARG A 127 -2.61 12.22 -7.00
C ARG A 127 -1.34 12.82 -6.39
N PHE A 128 -1.49 13.58 -5.31
CA PHE A 128 -0.36 14.17 -4.58
C PHE A 128 0.61 13.11 -4.06
N ALA A 129 0.09 12.02 -3.48
CA ALA A 129 0.93 10.92 -3.00
C ALA A 129 1.69 10.22 -4.16
N PHE A 130 1.05 10.08 -5.32
CA PHE A 130 1.68 9.50 -6.51
C PHE A 130 2.82 10.39 -7.05
N ASP A 131 2.58 11.70 -7.21
CA ASP A 131 3.62 12.65 -7.63
C ASP A 131 4.81 12.63 -6.66
N THR A 132 4.52 12.66 -5.36
CA THR A 132 5.54 12.64 -4.30
C THR A 132 6.39 11.37 -4.37
N ILE A 133 5.78 10.19 -4.46
CA ILE A 133 6.56 8.94 -4.47
C ILE A 133 7.35 8.79 -5.76
N CYS A 134 6.82 9.24 -6.91
CA CYS A 134 7.57 9.25 -8.16
C CYS A 134 8.78 10.18 -8.10
N GLU A 135 8.63 11.37 -7.51
CA GLU A 135 9.77 12.28 -7.33
C GLU A 135 10.82 11.67 -6.38
N VAL A 136 10.39 11.13 -5.23
CA VAL A 136 11.31 10.55 -4.23
C VAL A 136 12.03 9.30 -4.75
N SER A 137 11.35 8.45 -5.52
CA SER A 137 11.86 7.12 -5.90
C SER A 137 12.40 7.04 -7.32
N LEU A 138 11.90 7.85 -8.25
CA LEU A 138 12.25 7.84 -9.66
C LEU A 138 12.86 9.16 -10.14
N ASP A 139 12.98 10.17 -9.26
CA ASP A 139 13.47 11.52 -9.61
C ASP A 139 12.70 12.11 -10.81
N THR A 140 11.40 11.84 -10.86
CA THR A 140 10.52 12.24 -11.97
C THR A 140 9.14 12.62 -11.44
N ASN A 141 8.66 13.82 -11.79
CA ASN A 141 7.32 14.28 -11.47
C ASN A 141 6.36 14.08 -12.66
N PRO A 142 5.39 13.13 -12.59
CA PRO A 142 4.45 12.88 -13.69
C PRO A 142 3.36 13.95 -13.80
N SER A 143 3.37 14.93 -12.91
CA SER A 143 2.45 16.05 -12.84
C SER A 143 0.98 15.67 -12.65
N TYR A 144 0.71 14.56 -11.97
CA TYR A 144 -0.60 13.97 -11.87
C TYR A 144 -1.60 14.78 -11.03
N LEU A 145 -1.12 15.58 -10.07
CA LEU A 145 -1.95 16.46 -9.25
C LEU A 145 -2.65 17.58 -10.05
N ASP A 146 -2.15 17.91 -11.23
CA ASP A 146 -2.84 18.84 -12.12
C ASP A 146 -4.14 18.20 -12.62
N LEU A 147 -5.25 18.68 -12.06
CA LEU A 147 -6.60 18.19 -12.37
C LEU A 147 -7.05 18.54 -13.80
N SER A 148 -6.38 19.49 -14.46
CA SER A 148 -6.67 19.88 -15.84
C SER A 148 -5.94 19.02 -16.88
N SER A 149 -4.88 18.32 -16.45
CA SER A 149 -4.06 17.48 -17.31
C SER A 149 -4.62 16.06 -17.47
N PRO A 150 -4.37 15.40 -18.62
CA PRO A 150 -4.73 14.00 -18.79
C PRO A 150 -3.95 13.10 -17.82
N VAL A 151 -4.54 11.96 -17.48
CA VAL A 151 -3.89 10.98 -16.60
C VAL A 151 -2.60 10.47 -17.26
N PRO A 152 -1.43 10.55 -16.59
CA PRO A 152 -0.18 10.04 -17.14
C PRO A 152 -0.25 8.52 -17.40
N PRO A 153 0.34 8.00 -18.50
CA PRO A 153 0.30 6.57 -18.83
C PRO A 153 0.86 5.67 -17.73
N LEU A 154 1.84 6.16 -16.96
CA LEU A 154 2.42 5.44 -15.83
C LEU A 154 1.39 5.18 -14.72
N VAL A 155 0.55 6.16 -14.43
CA VAL A 155 -0.52 6.03 -13.41
C VAL A 155 -1.52 4.98 -13.87
N GLU A 156 -1.96 5.05 -15.12
CA GLU A 156 -2.91 4.09 -15.68
C GLU A 156 -2.35 2.66 -15.66
N ALA A 157 -1.08 2.49 -16.04
CA ALA A 157 -0.41 1.19 -15.97
C ALA A 157 -0.32 0.67 -14.53
N PHE A 158 0.00 1.52 -13.56
CA PHE A 158 0.08 1.17 -12.14
C PHE A 158 -1.29 0.79 -11.56
N ASP A 159 -2.33 1.58 -11.84
CA ASP A 159 -3.69 1.32 -11.37
C ASP A 159 -4.24 0.02 -11.99
N ASN A 160 -3.99 -0.23 -13.28
CA ASN A 160 -4.39 -1.48 -13.93
C ASN A 160 -3.65 -2.69 -13.34
N ALA A 161 -2.33 -2.62 -13.17
CA ALA A 161 -1.55 -3.71 -12.61
C ALA A 161 -1.99 -4.04 -11.16
N SER A 162 -2.13 -3.03 -10.31
CA SER A 162 -2.60 -3.20 -8.94
C SER A 162 -4.02 -3.77 -8.87
N LYS A 163 -4.94 -3.29 -9.72
CA LYS A 163 -6.31 -3.80 -9.82
C LYS A 163 -6.35 -5.26 -10.24
N PHE A 164 -5.66 -5.64 -11.32
CA PHE A 164 -5.66 -7.02 -11.79
C PHE A 164 -5.00 -7.98 -10.80
N SER A 165 -3.90 -7.55 -10.16
CA SER A 165 -3.29 -8.32 -9.07
C SER A 165 -4.24 -8.49 -7.89
N ALA A 166 -4.97 -7.45 -7.48
CA ALA A 166 -5.95 -7.56 -6.39
C ALA A 166 -7.13 -8.46 -6.75
N MET A 167 -7.66 -8.36 -7.97
CA MET A 167 -8.78 -9.17 -8.44
C MET A 167 -8.50 -10.67 -8.34
N ARG A 168 -7.30 -11.11 -8.73
CA ARG A 168 -6.89 -12.52 -8.59
C ARG A 168 -6.91 -13.04 -7.15
N GLY A 169 -6.81 -12.17 -6.15
CA GLY A 169 -6.83 -12.54 -4.74
C GLY A 169 -8.23 -12.67 -4.15
N VAL A 170 -9.24 -12.09 -4.82
CA VAL A 170 -10.66 -12.15 -4.45
C VAL A 170 -11.47 -13.07 -5.35
N GLU A 171 -10.96 -13.45 -6.52
CA GLU A 171 -11.59 -14.47 -7.35
C GLU A 171 -11.59 -15.82 -6.63
N PRO A 172 -12.74 -16.50 -6.54
CA PRO A 172 -12.79 -17.86 -6.02
C PRO A 172 -11.87 -18.73 -6.85
N ILE A 173 -11.09 -19.60 -6.22
CA ILE A 173 -10.39 -20.67 -6.93
C ILE A 173 -11.45 -21.43 -7.70
N SER A 174 -11.42 -21.37 -9.03
CA SER A 174 -12.28 -22.18 -9.88
C SER A 174 -12.03 -23.63 -9.50
N ALA A 175 -13.01 -24.26 -8.86
CA ALA A 175 -12.99 -25.69 -8.61
C ALA A 175 -12.93 -26.39 -9.97
N ILE A 176 -11.79 -26.99 -10.28
CA ILE A 176 -11.68 -28.05 -11.28
C ILE A 176 -12.06 -29.35 -10.57
#